data_AF-A0A7V3U6W0-F1
#
_entry.id   AF-A0A7V3U6W0-F1
#
_cell.length_a   1.000
_cell.length_b   1.000
_cell.length_c   1.000
_cell.angle_alpha   90.00
_cell.angle_beta   90.00
_cell.angle_gamma   90.00
#
_symmetry.space_group_name_H-M   'P 1'
#
loop_
_entity.id
_entity.type
_entity.pdbx_description
1 polymer ?
#
loop_
_entity_poly.entity_id
_entity_poly.type
_entity_poly.pdbx_seq_one_letter_code
_entity_poly.pdbx_strand_id
1 'polypeptide(L)'
;MDWGQDLKRLKKWVEENKIEKIYLDYFGGGNPKYYLGQKYESWQGQRDKKELKKGSYLAVSATALQGGRGLPAKGFDQPSGYYLWLNQFRPIAKIGYSIFVFFIP
;
A
#
# COMPACT_ATOMS: atom_id res chain seq x y z
N MET A 1 8.86 -14.18 3.97
CA MET A 1 7.38 -14.15 4.00
C MET A 1 6.94 -13.33 5.20
N ASP A 2 6.08 -12.32 5.04
CA ASP A 2 5.62 -11.47 6.15
C ASP A 2 4.37 -12.05 6.81
N TRP A 3 4.51 -12.42 8.08
CA TRP A 3 3.43 -12.94 8.93
C TRP A 3 2.78 -11.86 9.82
N GLY A 4 3.05 -10.59 9.53
CA GLY A 4 2.55 -9.42 10.26
C GLY A 4 3.62 -8.65 11.03
N GLN A 5 4.91 -8.92 10.81
CA GLN A 5 5.99 -8.16 11.45
C GLN A 5 6.04 -6.72 10.91
N ASP A 6 5.86 -6.52 9.59
CA ASP A 6 5.85 -5.16 9.04
C ASP A 6 4.49 -4.48 9.28
N LEU A 7 3.40 -5.24 9.48
CA LEU A 7 2.12 -4.69 9.99
C LEU A 7 2.25 -4.12 11.40
N LYS A 8 2.98 -4.77 12.31
CA LYS A 8 3.27 -4.21 13.66
C LYS A 8 4.07 -2.91 13.56
N ARG A 9 5.06 -2.85 12.67
CA ARG A 9 5.85 -1.64 12.42
C ARG A 9 5.01 -0.54 11.78
N LEU A 10 4.11 -0.89 10.85
CA LEU A 10 3.19 0.03 10.21
C LEU A 10 2.22 0.64 11.23
N LYS A 11 1.68 -0.17 12.13
CA LYS A 11 0.87 0.29 13.25
C LYS A 11 1.59 1.36 14.07
N LYS A 12 2.83 1.06 14.50
CA LYS A 12 3.63 2.00 15.29
C LYS A 12 3.83 3.33 14.54
N TRP A 13 4.18 3.27 13.25
CA TRP A 13 4.36 4.46 12.43
C TRP A 13 3.05 5.27 12.27
N VAL A 14 1.93 4.60 12.06
CA VAL A 14 0.60 5.24 11.97
C VAL A 14 0.22 5.96 13.27
N GLU A 15 0.53 5.36 14.43
CA GLU A 15 0.28 5.94 15.75
C GLU A 15 1.17 7.16 16.02
N GLU A 16 2.48 7.03 15.78
CA GLU A 16 3.46 8.11 15.97
C GLU A 16 3.17 9.34 15.11
N ASN A 17 2.69 9.14 13.88
CA ASN A 17 2.33 10.21 12.96
C ASN A 17 0.88 10.67 13.08
N LYS A 18 0.12 10.16 14.08
CA LYS A 18 -1.27 10.52 14.35
C LYS A 18 -2.19 10.37 13.13
N ILE A 19 -1.97 9.33 12.32
CA ILE A 19 -2.75 9.09 11.11
C ILE A 19 -4.11 8.50 11.49
N GLU A 20 -5.19 9.12 11.03
CA GLU A 20 -6.57 8.70 11.32
C GLU A 20 -7.00 7.51 10.46
N LYS A 21 -6.69 7.54 9.16
CA LYS A 21 -6.98 6.47 8.21
C LYS A 21 -5.84 6.28 7.22
N ILE A 22 -5.60 5.02 6.86
CA ILE A 22 -4.61 4.60 5.87
C ILE A 22 -5.19 3.51 5.00
N TYR A 23 -5.08 3.69 3.69
CA TYR A 23 -5.35 2.66 2.70
C TYR A 23 -4.17 1.73 2.63
N LEU A 24 -4.41 0.42 2.54
CA LEU A 24 -3.33 -0.55 2.49
C LEU A 24 -3.63 -1.69 1.52
N ASP A 25 -2.70 -1.88 0.57
CA ASP A 25 -2.59 -3.05 -0.29
C ASP A 25 -1.44 -3.92 0.23
N TYR A 26 -1.82 -4.98 0.95
CA TYR A 26 -0.90 -5.80 1.73
C TYR A 26 -0.68 -7.18 1.11
N PHE A 27 0.59 -7.54 0.91
CA PHE A 27 1.01 -8.87 0.48
C PHE A 27 1.68 -9.60 1.66
N GLY A 28 0.95 -10.47 2.34
CA GLY A 28 1.46 -11.29 3.43
C GLY A 28 0.36 -12.07 4.15
N GLY A 29 0.75 -12.93 5.10
CA GLY A 29 -0.18 -13.80 5.84
C GLY A 29 -0.80 -13.15 7.09
N GLY A 30 -0.33 -11.98 7.49
CA GLY A 30 -0.88 -11.23 8.63
C GLY A 30 -2.21 -10.54 8.28
N ASN A 31 -3.06 -10.30 9.29
CA ASN A 31 -4.34 -9.60 9.11
C ASN A 31 -4.18 -8.08 9.41
N PRO A 32 -4.25 -7.18 8.42
CA PRO A 32 -4.11 -5.75 8.66
C PRO A 32 -5.16 -5.16 9.61
N LYS A 33 -6.40 -5.66 9.57
CA LYS A 33 -7.49 -5.18 10.44
C LYS A 33 -7.19 -5.46 11.91
N TYR A 34 -6.53 -6.58 12.23
CA TYR A 34 -6.10 -6.91 13.58
C TYR A 34 -5.09 -5.90 14.13
N TYR A 35 -4.14 -5.44 13.30
CA TYR A 35 -3.08 -4.52 13.74
C TYR A 35 -3.52 -3.05 13.73
N LEU A 36 -4.23 -2.61 12.70
CA LEU A 36 -4.55 -1.20 12.45
C LEU A 36 -5.98 -0.82 12.87
N GLY A 37 -6.85 -1.79 13.15
CA GLY A 37 -8.20 -1.57 13.65
C GLY A 37 -9.04 -0.67 12.73
N GLN A 38 -9.61 0.39 13.30
CA GLN A 38 -10.46 1.34 12.56
C GLN A 38 -9.68 2.27 11.62
N LYS A 39 -8.35 2.35 11.77
CA LYS A 39 -7.49 3.18 10.91
C LYS A 39 -7.23 2.51 9.55
N TYR A 40 -7.45 1.21 9.42
CA TYR A 40 -7.23 0.47 8.18
C TYR A 40 -8.42 0.55 7.23
N GLU A 41 -8.12 0.92 5.99
CA GLU A 41 -8.99 0.77 4.82
C GLU A 41 -8.32 -0.16 3.81
N SER A 42 -9.08 -1.16 3.32
CA SER A 42 -8.58 -2.10 2.32
C SER A 42 -8.40 -1.41 0.97
N TRP A 43 -7.27 -1.64 0.32
CA TRP A 43 -6.99 -1.15 -1.02
C TRP A 43 -6.54 -2.28 -1.94
N GLN A 44 -6.85 -2.11 -3.23
CA GLN A 44 -6.39 -2.99 -4.30
C GLN A 44 -5.93 -2.11 -5.45
N GLY A 45 -4.75 -2.39 -5.99
CA GLY A 45 -4.14 -1.53 -7.00
C GLY A 45 -4.96 -1.28 -8.27
N GLN A 46 -5.89 -2.19 -8.59
CA GLN A 46 -6.74 -2.12 -9.79
C GLN A 46 -7.94 -1.16 -9.63
N ARG A 47 -8.21 -0.66 -8.42
CA ARG A 47 -9.28 0.34 -8.17
C ARG A 47 -8.92 1.68 -8.80
N ASP A 48 -9.93 2.50 -9.09
CA ASP A 48 -9.66 3.85 -9.60
C ASP A 48 -9.03 4.68 -8.48
N LYS A 49 -7.83 5.22 -8.72
CA LYS A 49 -7.13 6.11 -7.78
C LYS A 49 -8.00 7.29 -7.30
N LYS A 50 -9.04 7.71 -8.04
CA LYS A 50 -10.00 8.73 -7.63
C LYS A 50 -10.84 8.33 -6.41
N GLU A 51 -10.92 7.02 -6.11
CA GLU A 51 -11.58 6.51 -4.91
C GLU A 51 -10.76 6.76 -3.63
N LEU A 52 -9.46 7.06 -3.76
CA LEU A 52 -8.64 7.53 -2.64
C LEU A 52 -9.07 8.95 -2.29
N LYS A 53 -9.44 9.16 -1.02
CA LYS A 53 -9.68 10.50 -0.51
C LYS A 53 -8.40 11.33 -0.63
N LYS A 54 -8.48 12.56 -1.16
CA LYS A 54 -7.37 13.51 -1.14
C LYS A 54 -6.91 13.80 0.28
N GLY A 55 -5.61 13.99 0.48
CA GLY A 55 -4.97 14.10 1.78
C GLY A 55 -4.86 12.77 2.55
N SER A 56 -5.03 11.62 1.89
CA SER A 56 -4.92 10.31 2.53
C SER A 56 -3.54 9.67 2.36
N TYR A 57 -3.31 8.62 3.14
CA TYR A 57 -2.12 7.79 3.07
C TYR A 57 -2.43 6.47 2.38
N LEU A 58 -1.56 6.05 1.46
CA LEU A 58 -1.62 4.74 0.82
C LEU A 58 -0.34 3.98 1.13
N ALA A 59 -0.46 2.86 1.84
CA ALA A 59 0.59 1.89 2.06
C ALA A 59 0.48 0.74 1.04
N VAL A 60 1.57 0.37 0.39
CA VAL A 60 1.60 -0.72 -0.59
C VAL A 60 2.77 -1.64 -0.31
N SER A 61 2.52 -2.94 -0.27
CA SER A 61 3.58 -3.93 -0.15
C SER A 61 4.48 -3.94 -1.38
N ALA A 62 5.78 -4.17 -1.19
CA ALA A 62 6.78 -4.14 -2.24
C ALA A 62 6.43 -5.09 -3.39
N THR A 63 5.91 -6.28 -3.09
CA THR A 63 5.44 -7.25 -4.08
C THR A 63 4.29 -6.71 -4.91
N ALA A 64 3.24 -6.17 -4.27
CA ALA A 64 2.09 -5.59 -4.96
C ALA A 64 2.50 -4.36 -5.79
N LEU A 65 3.39 -3.51 -5.24
CA LEU A 65 3.90 -2.33 -5.93
C LEU A 65 4.72 -2.69 -7.17
N GLN A 66 5.62 -3.67 -7.07
CA GLN A 66 6.44 -4.13 -8.19
C GLN A 66 5.57 -4.79 -9.26
N GLY A 67 4.68 -5.71 -8.88
CA GLY A 67 3.75 -6.36 -9.80
C GLY A 67 2.84 -5.36 -10.53
N GLY A 68 2.28 -4.40 -9.80
CA GLY A 68 1.43 -3.37 -10.39
C GLY A 68 2.15 -2.30 -11.21
N ARG A 69 3.48 -2.23 -11.14
CA ARG A 69 4.30 -1.37 -12.02
C ARG A 69 4.90 -2.13 -13.20
N GLY A 70 4.75 -3.45 -13.23
CA GLY A 70 5.19 -4.28 -14.34
C GLY A 70 4.49 -3.87 -15.64
N LEU A 71 5.25 -3.85 -16.74
CA LEU A 71 4.72 -3.71 -18.08
C LEU A 71 4.39 -5.11 -18.63
N PRO A 72 3.27 -5.27 -19.35
CA PRO A 72 2.87 -6.56 -19.88
C PRO A 72 3.83 -7.01 -20.98
N ALA A 73 4.23 -8.28 -20.95
CA ALA A 73 4.93 -8.91 -22.07
C ALA A 73 3.94 -9.29 -23.18
N LYS A 74 4.45 -9.59 -24.38
CA LYS A 74 3.62 -10.04 -25.51
C LYS A 74 2.80 -11.28 -25.10
N GLY A 75 1.48 -11.20 -25.22
CA GLY A 75 0.56 -12.27 -24.86
C GLY A 75 0.12 -12.29 -23.39
N PHE A 76 0.53 -11.31 -22.57
CA PHE A 76 0.01 -11.13 -21.22
C PHE A 76 -1.31 -10.36 -21.25
N ASP A 77 -2.38 -10.95 -20.72
CA ASP A 77 -3.76 -10.45 -20.80
C ASP A 77 -4.34 -10.00 -19.45
N GLN A 78 -3.56 -10.09 -18.37
CA GLN A 78 -3.99 -9.66 -17.03
C GLN A 78 -3.74 -8.16 -16.81
N PRO A 79 -4.45 -7.54 -15.84
CA PRO A 79 -4.22 -6.13 -15.47
C PRO A 79 -2.76 -5.87 -15.09
N SER A 80 -2.17 -4.83 -15.68
CA SER A 80 -0.79 -4.40 -15.46
C SER A 80 -0.71 -2.88 -15.40
N GLY A 81 0.42 -2.34 -14.93
CA GLY A 81 0.66 -0.89 -14.87
C GLY A 81 -0.24 -0.08 -13.91
N TYR A 82 -1.09 -0.74 -13.12
CA TYR A 82 -2.07 -0.08 -12.24
C TYR A 82 -1.46 0.72 -11.07
N TYR A 83 -0.16 0.57 -10.80
CA TYR A 83 0.59 1.40 -9.86
C TYR A 83 1.63 2.34 -10.52
N LEU A 84 1.64 2.46 -11.85
CA LEU A 84 2.55 3.41 -12.54
C LEU A 84 2.29 4.86 -12.13
N TRP A 85 1.03 5.19 -11.81
CA TRP A 85 0.68 6.53 -11.34
C TRP A 85 1.35 6.89 -10.00
N LEU A 86 1.80 5.91 -9.21
CA LEU A 86 2.57 6.17 -7.99
C LEU A 86 4.01 6.62 -8.27
N ASN A 87 4.51 6.51 -9.51
CA ASN A 87 5.88 6.94 -9.85
C ASN A 87 6.09 8.46 -9.71
N GLN A 88 5.01 9.25 -9.75
CA GLN A 88 5.07 10.69 -9.50
C GLN A 88 5.21 11.03 -8.01
N PHE A 89 4.99 10.07 -7.11
CA PHE A 89 5.08 10.26 -5.67
C PHE A 89 6.33 9.57 -5.12
N ARG A 90 7.07 10.28 -4.26
CA ARG A 90 8.12 9.65 -3.44
C ARG A 90 7.47 9.02 -2.21
N PRO A 91 7.82 7.77 -1.84
CA PRO A 91 7.39 7.22 -0.58
C PRO A 91 7.86 8.12 0.57
N ILE A 92 6.94 8.48 1.48
CA ILE A 92 7.23 9.27 2.67
C ILE A 92 7.76 8.40 3.83
N ALA A 93 7.50 7.09 3.76
CA ALA A 93 8.05 6.12 4.69
C ALA A 93 8.26 4.77 4.00
N LYS A 94 9.24 4.03 4.50
CA LYS A 94 9.45 2.63 4.19
C LYS A 94 9.41 1.85 5.51
N ILE A 95 8.40 1.00 5.66
CA ILE A 95 8.17 0.23 6.87
C ILE A 95 8.81 -1.15 6.70
N GLY A 96 9.81 -1.43 7.53
CA GLY A 96 10.65 -2.60 7.38
C GLY A 96 11.33 -2.59 6.01
N TYR A 97 11.26 -3.73 5.30
CA TYR A 97 11.77 -3.83 3.93
C TYR A 97 10.66 -3.92 2.88
N SER A 98 9.40 -4.08 3.31
CA SER A 98 8.35 -4.61 2.45
C SER A 98 7.12 -3.71 2.29
N ILE A 99 6.96 -2.59 2.99
CA ILE A 99 5.80 -1.69 2.80
C ILE A 99 6.27 -0.26 2.53
N PHE A 100 5.77 0.34 1.46
CA PHE A 100 6.03 1.74 1.09
C PHE A 100 4.78 2.56 1.37
N VAL A 101 4.93 3.71 2.03
CA VAL A 101 3.82 4.62 2.31
C VAL A 101 3.94 5.86 1.43
N PHE A 102 2.85 6.22 0.77
CA PHE A 102 2.70 7.40 -0.07
C PHE A 102 1.66 8.35 0.56
N PHE A 103 1.89 9.64 0.42
CA PHE A 103 0.88 10.65 0.69
C PHE A 103 0.21 11.06 -0.63
N ILE A 104 -1.12 11.04 -0.66
CA ILE A 104 -1.92 11.38 -1.84
C ILE A 104 -2.55 12.77 -1.59
N PRO A 105 -2.07 13.84 -2.25
CA PRO A 105 -2.52 15.21 -2.00
C PRO A 105 -3.95 15.49 -2.48
#